data_AF-A0A7C9PKW2-F1
#
_entry.id   AF-A0A7C9PKW2-F1
#
_cell.length_a   1.000
_cell.length_b   1.000
_cell.length_c   1.000
_cell.angle_alpha   90.00
_cell.angle_beta   90.00
_cell.angle_gamma   90.00
#
_symmetry.space_group_name_H-M   'P 1'
#
loop_
_entity.id
_entity.type
_entity.pdbx_description
1 polymer ?
#
loop_
_entity_poly.entity_id
_entity_poly.type
_entity_poly.pdbx_seq_one_letter_code
_entity_poly.pdbx_strand_id
1 'polypeptide(L)'
;MDASTVVYIHEYLTEFFQDKEDPISPPGVKNLDSIESAAARPFATAGGQDAYPTVFDKAASLFHSVACNHSFHNGNKRAALLSTMYFLSEYGYWLEKCSDDELYEFTRQIAAHEISEDRRNEVPVISEWLEKNSRKQQKGEKPLKLTHLRDILSRFGFNLRDIGKTLEVLRDGIVVETILKKGSHGFEDYDPAYISELRRRLELTADHGVDSSRFYGQKGISDELNEFMQLRLDVMKRLAKI
;
A
#
# COMPACT_ATOMS: atom_id res chain seq x y z
N MET A 1 -7.47 -2.52 6.89
CA MET A 1 -7.70 -3.45 5.77
C MET A 1 -8.77 -4.46 6.18
N ASP A 2 -9.84 -4.60 5.41
CA ASP A 2 -10.95 -5.51 5.66
C ASP A 2 -10.99 -6.64 4.61
N ALA A 3 -11.97 -7.56 4.74
CA ALA A 3 -12.13 -8.67 3.81
C ALA A 3 -12.38 -8.21 2.37
N SER A 4 -13.18 -7.15 2.17
CA SER A 4 -13.46 -6.60 0.84
C SER A 4 -12.20 -6.09 0.15
N THR A 5 -11.26 -5.53 0.92
CA THR A 5 -9.97 -5.10 0.41
C THR A 5 -9.14 -6.29 -0.09
N VAL A 6 -9.13 -7.41 0.64
CA VAL A 6 -8.42 -8.64 0.22
C VAL A 6 -9.03 -9.21 -1.07
N VAL A 7 -10.37 -9.21 -1.18
CA VAL A 7 -11.07 -9.62 -2.40
C VAL A 7 -10.71 -8.69 -3.56
N TYR A 8 -10.75 -7.38 -3.35
CA TYR A 8 -10.40 -6.39 -4.35
C TYR A 8 -8.96 -6.56 -4.87
N ILE A 9 -8.00 -6.83 -3.98
CA ILE A 9 -6.61 -7.12 -4.35
C ILE A 9 -6.50 -8.37 -5.23
N HIS A 10 -7.32 -9.40 -4.94
CA HIS A 10 -7.37 -10.61 -5.77
C HIS A 10 -7.98 -10.36 -7.15
N GLU A 11 -9.06 -9.58 -7.22
CA GLU A 11 -9.69 -9.15 -8.48
C GLU A 11 -8.70 -8.36 -9.34
N TYR A 12 -8.03 -7.38 -8.74
CA TYR A 12 -6.97 -6.61 -9.38
C TYR A 12 -5.85 -7.51 -9.93
N LEU A 13 -5.38 -8.49 -9.15
CA LEU A 13 -4.38 -9.46 -9.62
C LEU A 13 -4.89 -10.30 -10.79
N THR A 14 -6.17 -10.70 -10.74
CA THR A 14 -6.80 -11.49 -11.80
C THR A 14 -6.82 -10.70 -13.11
N GLU A 15 -7.25 -9.44 -13.06
CA GLU A 15 -7.25 -8.53 -14.21
C GLU A 15 -5.83 -8.27 -14.72
N PHE A 16 -4.88 -7.99 -13.82
CA PHE A 16 -3.49 -7.69 -14.17
C PHE A 16 -2.81 -8.86 -14.92
N PHE A 17 -3.12 -10.10 -14.53
CA PHE A 17 -2.52 -11.31 -15.11
C PHE A 17 -3.34 -11.96 -16.23
N GLN A 18 -4.54 -11.44 -16.56
CA GLN A 18 -5.47 -12.09 -17.49
C GLN A 18 -4.85 -12.39 -18.86
N ASP A 19 -4.11 -11.43 -19.42
CA ASP A 19 -3.47 -11.56 -20.74
C ASP A 19 -1.97 -11.92 -20.66
N LYS A 20 -1.54 -12.51 -19.54
CA LYS A 20 -0.15 -12.94 -19.32
C LYS A 20 -0.02 -14.46 -19.44
N GLU A 21 1.22 -14.95 -19.47
CA GLU A 21 1.53 -16.38 -19.59
C GLU A 21 0.92 -17.22 -18.44
N ASP A 22 0.85 -16.65 -17.22
CA ASP A 22 0.40 -17.33 -16.01
C ASP A 22 -0.83 -16.64 -15.34
N PRO A 23 -2.03 -16.72 -15.94
CA PRO A 23 -3.24 -16.09 -15.40
C PRO A 23 -3.68 -16.72 -14.07
N ILE A 24 -4.47 -16.01 -13.28
CA ILE A 24 -5.16 -16.60 -12.11
C ILE A 24 -6.40 -17.33 -12.61
N SER A 25 -6.33 -18.66 -12.72
CA SER A 25 -7.45 -19.48 -13.18
C SER A 25 -7.55 -20.83 -12.43
N PRO A 26 -8.73 -21.24 -11.94
CA PRO A 26 -9.96 -20.44 -11.89
C PRO A 26 -9.83 -19.27 -10.89
N PRO A 27 -10.34 -18.06 -11.22
CA PRO A 27 -10.32 -16.94 -10.30
C PRO A 27 -11.49 -17.01 -9.29
N GLY A 28 -11.52 -16.04 -8.37
CA GLY A 28 -12.63 -15.84 -7.45
C GLY A 28 -12.47 -16.46 -6.07
N VAL A 29 -13.36 -16.04 -5.19
CA VAL A 29 -13.45 -16.46 -3.78
C VAL A 29 -13.98 -17.88 -3.72
N LYS A 30 -13.25 -18.75 -3.03
CA LYS A 30 -13.67 -20.13 -2.73
C LYS A 30 -14.40 -20.20 -1.39
N ASN A 31 -13.92 -19.46 -0.38
CA ASN A 31 -14.51 -19.40 0.95
C ASN A 31 -14.38 -17.99 1.52
N LEU A 32 -15.51 -17.27 1.62
CA LEU A 32 -15.55 -15.90 2.11
C LEU A 32 -15.26 -15.82 3.61
N ASP A 33 -15.82 -16.72 4.42
CA ASP A 33 -15.61 -16.78 5.88
C ASP A 33 -14.12 -16.89 6.22
N SER A 34 -13.37 -17.63 5.40
CA SER A 34 -11.92 -17.75 5.52
C SER A 34 -11.18 -16.43 5.26
N ILE A 35 -11.66 -15.62 4.31
CA ILE A 35 -11.13 -14.26 4.05
C ILE A 35 -11.48 -13.33 5.20
N GLU A 36 -12.72 -13.37 5.69
CA GLU A 36 -13.15 -12.57 6.84
C GLU A 36 -12.34 -12.90 8.08
N SER A 37 -12.13 -14.18 8.37
CA SER A 37 -11.27 -14.62 9.45
C SER A 37 -9.82 -14.16 9.26
N ALA A 38 -9.29 -14.22 8.04
CA ALA A 38 -7.94 -13.77 7.74
C ALA A 38 -7.78 -12.25 7.93
N ALA A 39 -8.75 -11.45 7.50
CA ALA A 39 -8.75 -10.00 7.65
C ALA A 39 -9.00 -9.53 9.09
N ALA A 40 -9.75 -10.30 9.87
CA ALA A 40 -10.00 -10.01 11.28
C ALA A 40 -8.83 -10.42 12.20
N ARG A 41 -8.08 -11.47 11.84
CA ARG A 41 -6.99 -12.02 12.66
C ARG A 41 -5.98 -10.98 13.16
N PRO A 42 -5.49 -10.02 12.35
CA PRO A 42 -4.55 -8.99 12.80
C PRO A 42 -5.05 -8.11 13.95
N PHE A 43 -6.36 -8.13 14.23
CA PHE A 43 -7.00 -7.32 15.27
C PHE A 43 -7.57 -8.19 16.41
N ALA A 44 -7.25 -9.48 16.41
CA ALA A 44 -7.71 -10.40 17.44
C ALA A 44 -7.08 -10.08 18.81
N THR A 45 -7.81 -10.37 19.88
CA THR A 45 -7.34 -10.19 21.25
C THR A 45 -7.21 -11.53 21.98
N ALA A 46 -6.18 -11.69 22.80
CA ALA A 46 -6.00 -12.84 23.69
C ALA A 46 -5.83 -12.34 25.13
N GLY A 47 -6.64 -12.85 26.07
CA GLY A 47 -6.59 -12.42 27.47
C GLY A 47 -6.89 -10.92 27.67
N GLY A 48 -7.67 -10.31 26.76
CA GLY A 48 -7.99 -8.88 26.77
C GLY A 48 -6.87 -7.96 26.26
N GLN A 49 -5.79 -8.52 25.72
CA GLN A 49 -4.69 -7.77 25.10
C GLN A 49 -4.64 -8.05 23.59
N ASP A 50 -4.03 -7.14 22.82
CA ASP A 50 -3.79 -7.36 21.40
C ASP A 50 -2.92 -8.61 21.20
N ALA A 51 -3.41 -9.58 20.41
CA ALA A 51 -2.68 -10.81 20.14
C ALA A 51 -1.49 -10.60 19.18
N TYR A 52 -1.47 -9.47 18.46
CA TYR A 52 -0.43 -9.11 17.50
C TYR A 52 0.03 -7.67 17.78
N PRO A 53 0.89 -7.46 18.80
CA PRO A 53 1.17 -6.13 19.32
C PRO A 53 1.85 -5.16 18.34
N THR A 54 2.64 -5.67 17.39
CA THR A 54 3.33 -4.84 16.40
C THR A 54 2.65 -4.87 15.04
N VAL A 55 2.89 -3.84 14.22
CA VAL A 55 2.44 -3.81 12.81
C VAL A 55 2.92 -5.04 12.04
N PHE A 56 4.13 -5.52 12.33
CA PHE A 56 4.70 -6.70 11.68
C PHE A 56 4.02 -7.99 12.13
N ASP A 57 3.65 -8.12 13.40
CA ASP A 57 2.87 -9.27 13.89
C ASP A 57 1.50 -9.32 13.19
N LYS A 58 0.88 -8.16 13.02
CA LYS A 58 -0.39 -8.00 12.32
C LYS A 58 -0.28 -8.41 10.86
N ALA A 59 0.72 -7.85 10.16
CA ALA A 59 1.01 -8.18 8.78
C ALA A 59 1.35 -9.68 8.59
N ALA A 60 2.14 -10.25 9.49
CA ALA A 60 2.50 -11.66 9.48
C ALA A 60 1.30 -12.58 9.66
N SER A 61 0.40 -12.24 10.60
CA SER A 61 -0.82 -13.00 10.84
C SER A 61 -1.77 -12.97 9.63
N LEU A 62 -1.86 -11.82 8.95
CA LEU A 62 -2.61 -11.66 7.71
C LEU A 62 -2.01 -12.51 6.59
N PHE A 63 -0.70 -12.38 6.34
CA PHE A 63 0.01 -13.13 5.30
C PHE A 63 -0.26 -14.62 5.49
N HIS A 64 0.10 -15.15 6.65
CA HIS A 64 -0.06 -16.56 6.96
C HIS A 64 -1.51 -17.03 6.72
N SER A 65 -2.51 -16.25 7.14
CA SER A 65 -3.91 -16.65 6.97
C SER A 65 -4.35 -16.69 5.51
N VAL A 66 -4.01 -15.66 4.72
CA VAL A 66 -4.40 -15.61 3.31
C VAL A 66 -3.63 -16.65 2.48
N ALA A 67 -2.36 -16.88 2.79
CA ALA A 67 -1.53 -17.85 2.07
C ALA A 67 -1.97 -19.29 2.32
N CYS A 68 -2.28 -19.65 3.57
CA CYS A 68 -2.47 -21.05 3.98
C CYS A 68 -3.92 -21.50 4.01
N ASN A 69 -4.90 -20.59 4.11
CA ASN A 69 -6.31 -21.00 4.25
C ASN A 69 -7.00 -21.34 2.91
N HIS A 70 -6.31 -21.19 1.77
CA HIS A 70 -6.85 -21.44 0.43
C HIS A 70 -8.21 -20.76 0.17
N SER A 71 -8.33 -19.49 0.58
CA SER A 71 -9.59 -18.74 0.52
C SER A 71 -10.06 -18.40 -0.90
N PHE A 72 -9.14 -18.42 -1.87
CA PHE A 72 -9.42 -18.26 -3.30
C PHE A 72 -9.23 -19.58 -4.05
N HIS A 73 -9.88 -19.71 -5.20
CA HIS A 73 -9.72 -20.87 -6.09
C HIS A 73 -8.28 -21.02 -6.59
N ASN A 74 -7.66 -19.92 -6.98
CA ASN A 74 -6.24 -19.84 -7.33
C ASN A 74 -5.70 -18.45 -6.95
N GLY A 75 -4.37 -18.28 -6.95
CA GLY A 75 -3.73 -16.98 -6.68
C GLY A 75 -3.52 -16.65 -5.21
N ASN A 76 -3.78 -17.58 -4.27
CA ASN A 76 -3.66 -17.35 -2.82
C ASN A 76 -2.30 -16.76 -2.41
N LYS A 77 -1.19 -17.29 -2.93
CA LYS A 77 0.17 -16.80 -2.64
C LYS A 77 0.38 -15.35 -3.11
N ARG A 78 -0.05 -15.04 -4.33
CA ARG A 78 0.02 -13.67 -4.91
C ARG A 78 -0.84 -12.69 -4.11
N ALA A 79 -2.07 -13.09 -3.79
CA ALA A 79 -3.00 -12.30 -2.99
C ALA A 79 -2.48 -12.07 -1.57
N ALA A 80 -1.90 -13.08 -0.92
CA ALA A 80 -1.33 -12.97 0.41
C ALA A 80 -0.15 -12.00 0.45
N LEU A 81 0.78 -12.13 -0.50
CA LEU A 81 1.93 -11.24 -0.59
C LEU A 81 1.51 -9.80 -0.86
N LEU A 82 0.66 -9.57 -1.86
CA LEU A 82 0.23 -8.21 -2.23
C LEU A 82 -0.61 -7.56 -1.12
N SER A 83 -1.50 -8.32 -0.47
CA SER A 83 -2.28 -7.84 0.69
C SER A 83 -1.39 -7.47 1.86
N THR A 84 -0.29 -8.20 2.08
CA THR A 84 0.67 -7.90 3.15
C THR A 84 1.48 -6.65 2.85
N MET A 85 1.92 -6.47 1.59
CA MET A 85 2.62 -5.26 1.15
C MET A 85 1.73 -4.02 1.29
N TYR A 86 0.47 -4.12 0.85
CA TYR A 86 -0.54 -3.07 1.02
C TYR A 86 -0.84 -2.81 2.49
N PHE A 87 -1.01 -3.85 3.31
CA PHE A 87 -1.22 -3.66 4.75
C PHE A 87 -0.04 -2.91 5.38
N LEU A 88 1.21 -3.26 5.06
CA LEU A 88 2.38 -2.56 5.60
C LEU A 88 2.44 -1.08 5.16
N SER A 89 2.03 -0.75 3.94
CA SER A 89 2.04 0.64 3.46
C SER A 89 1.03 1.52 4.17
N GLU A 90 -0.12 0.98 4.54
CA GLU A 90 -1.12 1.68 5.39
C GLU A 90 -0.53 2.10 6.75
N TYR A 91 0.51 1.39 7.23
CA TYR A 91 1.25 1.74 8.45
C TYR A 91 2.61 2.42 8.18
N GLY A 92 2.87 2.84 6.93
CA GLY A 92 4.07 3.58 6.55
C GLY A 92 5.33 2.72 6.43
N TYR A 93 5.18 1.42 6.14
CA TYR A 93 6.29 0.49 5.92
C TYR A 93 6.29 -0.03 4.47
N TRP A 94 7.49 -0.18 3.92
CA TRP A 94 7.70 -0.69 2.55
C TRP A 94 8.63 -1.90 2.58
N LEU A 95 8.16 -3.02 2.03
CA LEU A 95 8.91 -4.28 1.96
C LEU A 95 9.90 -4.26 0.78
N GLU A 96 11.05 -3.62 0.99
CA GLU A 96 11.99 -3.28 -0.09
C GLU A 96 13.41 -3.81 0.13
N LYS A 97 13.82 -4.12 1.36
CA LYS A 97 15.22 -4.49 1.66
C LYS A 97 15.60 -5.93 1.28
N CYS A 98 14.68 -6.69 0.69
CA CYS A 98 14.92 -8.05 0.19
C CYS A 98 14.96 -8.09 -1.34
N SER A 99 15.71 -9.04 -1.87
CA SER A 99 15.68 -9.42 -3.29
C SER A 99 14.40 -10.17 -3.65
N ASP A 100 14.13 -10.26 -4.96
CA ASP A 100 13.00 -11.03 -5.47
C ASP A 100 13.14 -12.54 -5.18
N ASP A 101 14.37 -13.07 -5.16
CA ASP A 101 14.64 -14.47 -4.79
C ASP A 101 14.30 -14.76 -3.34
N GLU A 102 14.72 -13.89 -2.42
CA GLU A 102 14.41 -14.02 -1.00
C GLU A 102 12.90 -13.92 -0.74
N LEU A 103 12.21 -12.98 -1.40
CA LEU A 103 10.77 -12.80 -1.22
C LEU A 103 9.95 -13.96 -1.82
N TYR A 104 10.40 -14.51 -2.95
CA TYR A 104 9.84 -15.71 -3.54
C TYR A 104 9.96 -16.91 -2.58
N GLU A 105 11.17 -17.18 -2.09
CA GLU A 105 11.41 -18.33 -1.22
C GLU A 105 10.69 -18.19 0.13
N PHE A 106 10.67 -16.98 0.70
CA PHE A 106 9.89 -16.66 1.89
C PHE A 106 8.40 -16.99 1.70
N THR A 107 7.80 -16.51 0.60
CA THR A 107 6.38 -16.75 0.31
C THR A 107 6.10 -18.23 0.08
N ARG A 108 7.00 -18.94 -0.63
CA ARG A 108 6.90 -20.38 -0.89
C ARG A 108 6.93 -21.18 0.42
N GLN A 109 7.89 -20.88 1.30
CA GLN A 109 8.05 -21.56 2.59
C GLN A 109 6.83 -21.36 3.50
N ILE A 110 6.25 -20.16 3.54
CA ILE A 110 5.02 -19.91 4.31
C ILE A 110 3.88 -20.78 3.80
N ALA A 111 3.62 -20.75 2.49
CA ALA A 111 2.53 -21.51 1.89
C ALA A 111 2.70 -23.03 2.01
N ALA A 112 3.95 -23.51 2.14
CA ALA A 112 4.29 -24.91 2.33
C ALA A 112 4.37 -25.33 3.82
N HIS A 113 4.22 -24.40 4.78
CA HIS A 113 4.50 -24.63 6.20
C HIS A 113 5.94 -25.13 6.46
N GLU A 114 6.90 -24.57 5.73
CA GLU A 114 8.34 -24.89 5.82
C GLU A 114 9.17 -23.74 6.44
N ILE A 115 8.53 -22.61 6.77
CA ILE A 115 9.21 -21.43 7.31
C ILE A 115 9.69 -21.63 8.76
N SER A 116 9.14 -22.62 9.47
CA SER A 116 9.54 -22.99 10.83
C SER A 116 9.30 -24.48 11.09
N GLU A 117 10.11 -25.12 11.95
CA GLU A 117 9.90 -26.51 12.37
C GLU A 117 8.63 -26.68 13.22
N ASP A 118 8.27 -25.65 14.01
CA ASP A 118 7.07 -25.64 14.84
C ASP A 118 6.05 -24.66 14.27
N ARG A 119 4.86 -25.16 13.91
CA ARG A 119 3.76 -24.36 13.36
C ARG A 119 3.36 -23.17 14.24
N ARG A 120 3.54 -23.27 15.55
CA ARG A 120 3.24 -22.18 16.49
C ARG A 120 4.18 -20.98 16.33
N ASN A 121 5.34 -21.20 15.74
CA ASN A 121 6.39 -20.19 15.55
C ASN A 121 6.37 -19.58 14.14
N GLU A 122 5.53 -20.05 13.22
CA GLU A 122 5.48 -19.51 11.85
C GLU A 122 5.18 -18.01 11.85
N VAL A 123 4.15 -17.56 12.56
CA VAL A 123 3.80 -16.12 12.60
C VAL A 123 4.90 -15.25 13.22
N PRO A 124 5.50 -15.61 14.38
CA PRO A 124 6.67 -14.90 14.89
C PRO A 124 7.83 -14.81 13.90
N VAL A 125 8.17 -15.90 13.21
CA VAL A 125 9.27 -15.91 12.22
C VAL A 125 8.95 -15.01 11.02
N ILE A 126 7.70 -15.04 10.52
CA ILE A 126 7.24 -14.16 9.45
C ILE A 126 7.32 -12.69 9.90
N SER A 127 6.92 -12.38 11.13
CA SER A 127 6.97 -11.02 11.71
C SER A 127 8.39 -10.46 11.74
N GLU A 128 9.34 -11.23 12.30
CA GLU A 128 10.76 -10.84 12.35
C GLU A 128 11.34 -10.62 10.95
N TRP A 129 11.00 -11.48 10.00
CA TRP A 129 11.45 -11.34 8.62
C TRP A 129 10.89 -10.07 7.97
N LEU A 130 9.59 -9.79 8.14
CA LEU A 130 8.96 -8.58 7.62
C LEU A 130 9.57 -7.31 8.24
N GLU A 131 9.83 -7.30 9.54
CA GLU A 131 10.46 -6.17 10.22
C GLU A 131 11.86 -5.89 9.67
N LYS A 132 12.69 -6.93 9.58
CA LYS A 132 14.07 -6.84 9.06
C LYS A 132 14.12 -6.33 7.62
N ASN A 133 13.18 -6.78 6.79
CA ASN A 133 13.16 -6.50 5.36
C ASN A 133 12.32 -5.27 4.98
N SER A 134 11.63 -4.66 5.94
CA SER A 134 10.89 -3.44 5.74
C SER A 134 11.75 -2.20 6.02
N ARG A 135 11.52 -1.13 5.25
CA ARG A 135 11.95 0.22 5.61
C ARG A 135 10.74 1.04 6.03
N LYS A 136 10.92 1.91 7.02
CA LYS A 136 9.96 2.97 7.30
C LYS A 136 9.98 3.95 6.13
N GLN A 137 8.81 4.39 5.69
CA GLN A 137 8.71 5.43 4.68
C GLN A 137 9.34 6.72 5.24
N GLN A 138 10.35 7.25 4.55
CA GLN A 138 10.94 8.52 4.95
C GLN A 138 9.98 9.66 4.62
N LYS A 139 9.62 10.43 5.66
CA LYS A 139 8.88 11.69 5.56
C LYS A 139 9.81 12.76 4.99
N GLY A 140 9.63 13.10 3.72
CA GLY A 140 10.32 14.21 3.09
C GLY A 140 9.42 14.85 2.05
N GLU A 141 9.36 16.17 2.04
CA GLU A 141 8.72 16.90 0.95
C GLU A 141 9.50 16.67 -0.35
N LYS A 142 8.80 16.44 -1.45
CA LYS A 142 9.41 16.19 -2.76
C LYS A 142 9.15 17.39 -3.67
N PRO A 143 10.06 17.70 -4.62
CA PRO A 143 9.73 18.64 -5.66
C PRO A 143 8.45 18.20 -6.40
N LEU A 144 7.54 19.13 -6.67
CA LEU A 144 6.29 18.85 -7.38
C LEU A 144 6.15 19.70 -8.64
N LYS A 145 5.66 19.07 -9.71
CA LYS A 145 5.15 19.76 -10.89
C LYS A 145 3.77 20.35 -10.59
N LEU A 146 3.41 21.42 -11.30
CA LEU A 146 2.08 22.03 -11.18
C LEU A 146 0.94 21.05 -11.47
N THR A 147 1.11 20.16 -12.45
CA THR A 147 0.11 19.11 -12.74
C THR A 147 -0.13 18.22 -11.52
N HIS A 148 0.94 17.71 -10.91
CA HIS A 148 0.83 16.87 -9.72
C HIS A 148 0.29 17.62 -8.51
N LEU A 149 0.71 18.87 -8.29
CA LEU A 149 0.17 19.70 -7.20
C LEU A 149 -1.33 19.92 -7.37
N ARG A 150 -1.80 20.20 -8.59
CA ARG A 150 -3.23 20.34 -8.89
C ARG A 150 -4.00 19.06 -8.56
N ASP A 151 -3.47 17.90 -8.97
CA ASP A 151 -4.12 16.61 -8.73
C ASP A 151 -4.16 16.23 -7.24
N ILE A 152 -3.16 16.65 -6.46
CA ILE A 152 -3.13 16.43 -5.01
C ILE A 152 -4.16 17.34 -4.34
N LEU A 153 -4.14 18.63 -4.62
CA LEU A 153 -5.00 19.61 -3.97
C LEU A 153 -6.50 19.36 -4.23
N SER A 154 -6.86 18.91 -5.44
CA SER A 154 -8.25 18.54 -5.76
C SER A 154 -8.82 17.43 -4.87
N ARG A 155 -7.99 16.47 -4.44
CA ARG A 155 -8.41 15.39 -3.53
C ARG A 155 -8.75 15.88 -2.13
N PHE A 156 -8.17 17.02 -1.74
CA PHE A 156 -8.45 17.66 -0.46
C PHE A 156 -9.55 18.73 -0.57
N GLY A 157 -10.30 18.75 -1.68
CA GLY A 157 -11.39 19.69 -1.91
C GLY A 157 -10.95 21.09 -2.37
N PHE A 158 -9.70 21.23 -2.82
CA PHE A 158 -9.19 22.50 -3.34
C PHE A 158 -9.14 22.53 -4.87
N ASN A 159 -9.58 23.62 -5.47
CA ASN A 159 -9.49 23.85 -6.91
C ASN A 159 -8.48 24.96 -7.19
N LEU A 160 -7.79 24.90 -8.34
CA LEU A 160 -6.86 25.93 -8.76
C LEU A 160 -7.44 26.75 -9.92
N ARG A 161 -7.58 28.07 -9.74
CA ARG A 161 -7.98 29.01 -10.81
C ARG A 161 -6.77 29.83 -11.25
N ASP A 162 -6.53 29.88 -12.55
CA ASP A 162 -5.42 30.63 -13.13
C ASP A 162 -5.75 32.11 -13.27
N ILE A 163 -4.91 32.98 -12.71
CA ILE A 163 -5.03 34.44 -12.78
C ILE A 163 -3.75 35.09 -13.34
N GLY A 164 -3.00 34.34 -14.17
CA GLY A 164 -1.82 34.82 -14.88
C GLY A 164 -0.52 34.34 -14.25
N LYS A 165 0.14 35.18 -13.43
CA LYS A 165 1.40 34.84 -12.75
C LYS A 165 1.21 33.98 -11.51
N THR A 166 -0.02 33.92 -11.01
CA THR A 166 -0.42 33.21 -9.80
C THR A 166 -1.63 32.33 -10.06
N LEU A 167 -1.89 31.42 -9.14
CA LEU A 167 -3.07 30.56 -9.10
C LEU A 167 -3.80 30.82 -7.78
N GLU A 168 -5.10 31.05 -7.84
CA GLU A 168 -5.94 31.04 -6.64
C GLU A 168 -6.24 29.58 -6.27
N VAL A 169 -6.12 29.27 -4.98
CA VAL A 169 -6.55 28.02 -4.37
C VAL A 169 -7.92 28.27 -3.77
N LEU A 170 -8.94 27.53 -4.24
CA LEU A 170 -10.33 27.68 -3.83
C LEU A 170 -10.80 26.47 -3.05
N ARG A 171 -11.53 26.66 -1.95
CA ARG A 171 -12.29 25.61 -1.25
C ARG A 171 -13.76 25.98 -1.29
N ASP A 172 -14.60 25.08 -1.79
CA ASP A 172 -16.05 25.32 -1.96
C ASP A 172 -16.38 26.64 -2.72
N GLY A 173 -15.54 26.99 -3.68
CA GLY A 173 -15.69 28.21 -4.50
C GLY A 173 -15.18 29.50 -3.86
N ILE A 174 -14.70 29.45 -2.61
CA ILE A 174 -14.10 30.59 -1.90
C ILE A 174 -12.59 30.53 -2.04
N VAL A 175 -11.96 31.65 -2.41
CA VAL A 175 -10.49 31.75 -2.46
C VAL A 175 -9.95 31.70 -1.03
N VAL A 176 -9.14 30.68 -0.74
CA VAL A 176 -8.51 30.48 0.59
C VAL A 176 -7.03 30.78 0.58
N GLU A 177 -6.38 30.73 -0.59
CA GLU A 177 -4.98 31.09 -0.74
C GLU A 177 -4.63 31.46 -2.20
N THR A 178 -3.50 32.12 -2.43
CA THR A 178 -2.91 32.38 -3.75
C THR A 178 -1.46 31.87 -3.80
N ILE A 179 -1.14 31.03 -4.79
CA ILE A 179 0.19 30.45 -5.00
C ILE A 179 0.83 30.96 -6.29
N LEU A 180 2.16 30.96 -6.35
CA LEU A 180 2.89 31.33 -7.57
C LEU A 180 2.72 30.23 -8.62
N LYS A 181 2.46 30.61 -9.87
CA LYS A 181 2.41 29.64 -10.97
C LYS A 181 3.83 29.28 -11.40
N LYS A 182 4.36 28.16 -10.89
CA LYS A 182 5.65 27.59 -11.34
C LYS A 182 5.47 26.68 -12.57
N GLY A 183 6.49 26.56 -13.42
CA GLY A 183 6.53 25.57 -14.52
C GLY A 183 5.98 25.99 -15.90
N SER A 184 5.57 27.26 -16.10
CA SER A 184 5.24 27.77 -17.46
C SER A 184 6.38 28.66 -17.96
N HIS A 185 7.17 28.15 -18.93
CA HIS A 185 8.31 28.80 -19.59
C HIS A 185 9.61 28.90 -18.76
N GLY A 186 10.19 27.75 -18.35
CA GLY A 186 11.59 27.69 -17.87
C GLY A 186 11.81 27.95 -16.37
N PHE A 187 10.75 27.94 -15.55
CA PHE A 187 10.84 28.00 -14.09
C PHE A 187 10.75 26.61 -13.44
N GLU A 188 11.54 26.42 -12.38
CA GLU A 188 11.74 25.20 -11.60
C GLU A 188 10.46 24.63 -10.97
N ASP A 189 10.49 23.34 -10.61
CA ASP A 189 9.44 22.67 -9.83
C ASP A 189 9.15 23.41 -8.50
N TYR A 190 7.99 23.13 -7.89
CA TYR A 190 7.77 23.54 -6.50
C TYR A 190 8.73 22.76 -5.62
N ASP A 191 9.70 23.43 -5.04
CA ASP A 191 10.71 22.82 -4.17
C ASP A 191 10.08 22.30 -2.86
N PRO A 192 10.76 21.36 -2.17
CA PRO A 192 10.31 20.79 -0.91
C PRO A 192 9.90 21.82 0.16
N ALA A 193 10.64 22.94 0.27
CA ALA A 193 10.36 23.96 1.27
C ALA A 193 9.06 24.71 0.94
N TYR A 194 8.83 25.02 -0.34
CA TYR A 194 7.58 25.61 -0.80
C TYR A 194 6.38 24.71 -0.50
N ILE A 195 6.48 23.41 -0.78
CA ILE A 195 5.39 22.47 -0.53
C ILE A 195 5.09 22.33 0.96
N SER A 196 6.13 22.24 1.80
CA SER A 196 5.98 22.22 3.27
C SER A 196 5.14 23.39 3.77
N GLU A 197 5.50 24.59 3.32
CA GLU A 197 4.84 25.81 3.77
C GLU A 197 3.42 25.95 3.20
N LEU A 198 3.20 25.57 1.93
CA LEU A 198 1.87 25.52 1.34
C LEU A 198 0.94 24.59 2.12
N ARG A 199 1.43 23.40 2.51
CA ARG A 199 0.66 22.44 3.29
C ARG A 199 0.26 23.01 4.64
N ARG A 200 1.16 23.72 5.32
CA ARG A 200 0.86 24.38 6.59
C ARG A 200 -0.26 25.40 6.44
N ARG A 201 -0.23 26.22 5.37
CA ARG A 201 -1.26 27.24 5.12
C ARG A 201 -2.62 26.66 4.73
N LEU A 202 -2.65 25.48 4.12
CA LEU A 202 -3.87 24.78 3.73
C LEU A 202 -4.36 23.75 4.76
N GLU A 203 -3.75 23.69 5.95
CA GLU A 203 -4.06 22.69 6.99
C GLU A 203 -3.90 21.24 6.50
N LEU A 204 -2.94 21.00 5.60
CA LEU A 204 -2.59 19.68 5.04
C LEU A 204 -1.34 19.09 5.72
N THR A 205 -1.28 19.20 7.05
CA THR A 205 -0.20 18.69 7.89
C THR A 205 -0.66 17.57 8.81
N ALA A 206 0.30 16.86 9.42
CA ALA A 206 0.02 15.71 10.28
C ALA A 206 -0.90 16.07 11.47
N ASP A 207 -0.79 17.29 12.01
CA ASP A 207 -1.63 17.77 13.11
C ASP A 207 -3.10 17.92 12.71
N HIS A 208 -3.37 18.05 11.40
CA HIS A 208 -4.71 18.05 10.82
C HIS A 208 -5.05 16.70 10.15
N GLY A 209 -4.31 15.64 10.49
CA GLY A 209 -4.53 14.28 9.98
C GLY A 209 -4.00 14.02 8.58
N VAL A 210 -3.15 14.90 8.02
CA VAL A 210 -2.60 14.78 6.66
C VAL A 210 -1.07 14.74 6.69
N ASP A 211 -0.50 13.55 6.81
CA ASP A 211 0.95 13.36 6.73
C ASP A 211 1.47 13.36 5.28
N SER A 212 2.79 13.34 5.10
CA SER A 212 3.41 13.37 3.76
C SER A 212 2.99 12.16 2.92
N SER A 213 2.73 11.00 3.53
CA SER A 213 2.12 9.86 2.85
C SER A 213 0.71 10.19 2.35
N ARG A 214 -0.19 10.74 3.17
CA ARG A 214 -1.55 11.10 2.72
C ARG A 214 -1.55 12.23 1.69
N PHE A 215 -0.56 13.12 1.73
CA PHE A 215 -0.41 14.23 0.81
C PHE A 215 0.19 13.82 -0.55
N TYR A 216 1.27 13.02 -0.56
CA TYR A 216 1.97 12.58 -1.79
C TYR A 216 1.52 11.21 -2.28
N GLY A 217 1.24 10.30 -1.34
CA GLY A 217 0.72 8.97 -1.52
C GLY A 217 -0.78 9.01 -1.81
N GLN A 218 -1.04 8.60 -3.05
CA GLN A 218 -2.17 7.86 -3.58
C GLN A 218 -3.62 8.13 -3.11
N LYS A 219 -4.54 8.44 -4.03
CA LYS A 219 -4.94 7.65 -5.24
C LYS A 219 -5.55 6.32 -4.80
N GLY A 220 -6.58 5.86 -5.51
CA GLY A 220 -7.31 4.66 -5.10
C GLY A 220 -6.38 3.45 -4.98
N ILE A 221 -6.80 2.46 -4.18
CA ILE A 221 -6.08 1.21 -3.91
C ILE A 221 -5.35 0.68 -5.17
N SER A 222 -5.99 0.73 -6.34
CA SER A 222 -5.44 0.30 -7.64
C SER A 222 -4.08 0.90 -8.02
N ASP A 223 -3.87 2.20 -7.80
CA ASP A 223 -2.62 2.85 -8.18
C ASP A 223 -1.47 2.34 -7.26
N GLU A 224 -1.76 1.94 -6.03
CA GLU A 224 -0.78 1.55 -5.00
C GLU A 224 -0.38 0.10 -5.25
N LEU A 225 -1.39 -0.73 -5.55
CA LEU A 225 -1.18 -2.06 -6.09
C LEU A 225 -0.33 -2.04 -7.37
N ASN A 226 -0.54 -1.06 -8.26
CA ASN A 226 0.30 -0.91 -9.47
C ASN A 226 1.78 -0.65 -9.12
N GLU A 227 2.06 0.19 -8.13
CA GLU A 227 3.44 0.47 -7.69
C GLU A 227 4.11 -0.79 -7.12
N PHE A 228 3.41 -1.53 -6.26
CA PHE A 228 3.92 -2.81 -5.74
C PHE A 228 4.11 -3.84 -6.85
N MET A 229 3.18 -3.92 -7.80
CA MET A 229 3.27 -4.83 -8.93
C MET A 229 4.46 -4.51 -9.83
N GLN A 230 4.77 -3.23 -10.08
CA GLN A 230 5.97 -2.88 -10.83
C GLN A 230 7.25 -3.23 -10.07
N LEU A 231 7.26 -3.03 -8.75
CA LEU A 231 8.42 -3.36 -7.92
C LEU A 231 8.70 -4.87 -7.85
N ARG A 232 7.66 -5.71 -7.76
CA ARG A 232 7.77 -7.16 -7.47
C ARG A 232 7.18 -8.07 -8.55
N LEU A 233 7.14 -7.61 -9.79
CA LEU A 233 6.53 -8.35 -10.89
C LEU A 233 7.16 -9.75 -11.08
N ASP A 234 8.47 -9.87 -10.94
CA ASP A 234 9.18 -11.15 -11.11
C ASP A 234 8.73 -12.19 -10.06
N VAL A 235 8.70 -11.78 -8.79
CA VAL A 235 8.19 -12.61 -7.68
C VAL A 235 6.76 -13.07 -7.97
N MET A 236 5.89 -12.14 -8.36
CA MET A 236 4.48 -12.44 -8.62
C MET A 236 4.30 -13.43 -9.78
N LYS A 237 5.11 -13.33 -10.84
CA LYS A 237 5.11 -14.31 -11.94
C LYS A 237 5.57 -15.70 -11.46
N ARG A 238 6.65 -15.76 -10.69
CA ARG A 238 7.21 -17.03 -10.19
C ARG A 238 6.26 -17.77 -9.24
N LEU A 239 5.52 -17.03 -8.42
CA LEU A 239 4.52 -17.60 -7.50
C LEU A 239 3.34 -18.27 -8.21
N ALA A 240 3.15 -18.07 -9.51
CA ALA A 240 2.11 -18.73 -10.29
C ALA A 240 2.46 -20.19 -10.68
N LYS A 241 3.76 -20.56 -10.63
CA LYS A 241 4.28 -21.83 -11.15
C LYS A 241 4.35 -22.96 -10.12
N ILE A 242 3.87 -22.69 -8.91
CA ILE A 242 3.90 -23.57 -7.74
C ILE A 242 2.51 -23.63 -7.10
#